data_AF-G5NLQ0-F1
#
_entry.id   AF-G5NLQ0-F1
#
_cell.length_a   1.000
_cell.length_b   1.000
_cell.length_c   1.000
_cell.angle_alpha   90.00
_cell.angle_beta   90.00
_cell.angle_gamma   90.00
#
_symmetry.space_group_name_H-M   'P 1'
#
loop_
_entity.id
_entity.type
_entity.pdbx_description
1 polymer ?
#
loop_
_entity_poly.entity_id
_entity_poly.type
_entity_poly.pdbx_seq_one_letter_code
_entity_poly.pdbx_strand_id
1 'polypeptide(L)'
;MRYHDRHREQLPELILQATKVERVHADKPNVPRGLTKYLTALHEELSSHMMKEEQILFPMIKQGMGRQATGPISVMESEHDEAGELVDVIKHVTQNVTPPPEACTTWKAMYNGINEMIDDLMEHISLENNVLFPRALAGE
;
A
#
# COMPACT_ATOMS: atom_id res chain seq x y z
N MET A 1 1.00 9.94 -12.30
CA MET A 1 1.35 10.08 -10.88
C MET A 1 2.04 8.79 -10.49
N ARG A 2 3.38 8.75 -10.36
CA ARG A 2 4.14 7.49 -10.43
C ARG A 2 3.62 6.41 -9.48
N TYR A 3 3.48 6.73 -8.19
CA TYR A 3 3.09 5.74 -7.18
C TYR A 3 1.59 5.45 -7.18
N HIS A 4 0.74 6.49 -7.20
CA HIS A 4 -0.72 6.28 -7.08
C HIS A 4 -1.29 5.43 -8.21
N ASP A 5 -0.92 5.74 -9.45
CA ASP A 5 -1.39 4.98 -10.61
C ASP A 5 -0.83 3.55 -10.58
N ARG A 6 0.41 3.38 -10.09
CA ARG A 6 1.04 2.06 -9.96
C ARG A 6 0.34 1.19 -8.92
N HIS A 7 -0.02 1.73 -7.75
CA HIS A 7 -0.75 0.99 -6.72
C HIS A 7 -2.15 0.58 -7.16
N ARG A 8 -2.84 1.43 -7.94
CA ARG A 8 -4.13 1.11 -8.58
C ARG A 8 -4.05 -0.07 -9.54
N GLU A 9 -2.90 -0.30 -10.15
CA GLU A 9 -2.67 -1.47 -11.01
C GLU A 9 -2.23 -2.70 -10.20
N GLN A 10 -1.27 -2.53 -9.28
CA GLN A 10 -0.67 -3.62 -8.50
C GLN A 10 -1.69 -4.34 -7.61
N LEU A 11 -2.44 -3.60 -6.78
CA LEU A 11 -3.26 -4.20 -5.73
C LEU A 11 -4.40 -5.08 -6.28
N PRO A 12 -5.16 -4.68 -7.31
CA PRO A 12 -6.17 -5.55 -7.91
C PRO A 12 -5.58 -6.85 -8.48
N GLU A 13 -4.39 -6.80 -9.09
CA GLU A 13 -3.72 -8.00 -9.59
C GLU A 13 -3.31 -8.93 -8.44
N LEU A 14 -2.72 -8.38 -7.38
CA LEU A 14 -2.31 -9.14 -6.20
C LEU A 14 -3.50 -9.78 -5.49
N ILE A 15 -4.63 -9.08 -5.38
CA ILE A 15 -5.89 -9.62 -4.81
C ILE A 15 -6.38 -10.81 -5.64
N LEU A 16 -6.36 -10.72 -6.97
CA LEU A 16 -6.76 -11.81 -7.86
C LEU A 16 -5.84 -13.04 -7.69
N GLN A 17 -4.53 -12.81 -7.62
CA GLN A 17 -3.55 -13.87 -7.42
C GLN A 17 -3.71 -14.52 -6.03
N ALA A 18 -3.89 -13.73 -4.97
CA ALA A 18 -4.11 -14.20 -3.60
C ALA A 18 -5.38 -15.06 -3.49
N THR A 19 -6.47 -14.59 -4.08
CA THR A 19 -7.74 -15.34 -4.14
C THR A 19 -7.52 -16.72 -4.77
N LYS A 20 -6.78 -16.77 -5.88
CA LYS A 20 -6.47 -18.03 -6.57
C LYS A 20 -5.57 -18.93 -5.74
N VAL A 21 -4.53 -18.38 -5.12
CA VAL A 21 -3.58 -19.12 -4.26
C VAL A 21 -4.30 -19.72 -3.07
N GLU A 22 -5.07 -18.93 -2.32
CA GLU A 22 -5.82 -19.40 -1.15
C GLU A 22 -6.81 -20.51 -1.52
N ARG A 23 -7.50 -20.38 -2.65
CA ARG A 23 -8.45 -21.39 -3.13
C ARG A 23 -7.78 -22.68 -3.58
N VAL A 24 -6.77 -22.60 -4.45
CA VAL A 24 -6.14 -23.77 -5.09
C VAL A 24 -5.22 -24.52 -4.12
N HIS A 25 -4.68 -23.82 -3.12
CA HIS A 25 -3.77 -24.38 -2.13
C HIS A 25 -4.41 -24.49 -0.74
N ALA A 26 -5.74 -24.47 -0.65
CA ALA A 26 -6.47 -24.50 0.61
C ALA A 26 -6.09 -25.65 1.54
N ASP A 27 -5.66 -26.80 1.01
CA ASP A 27 -5.26 -27.97 1.81
C ASP A 27 -3.79 -27.97 2.23
N LYS A 28 -2.98 -26.99 1.77
CA LYS A 28 -1.56 -26.89 2.13
C LYS A 28 -1.41 -26.18 3.49
N PRO A 29 -0.52 -26.66 4.37
CA PRO A 29 -0.33 -26.06 5.69
C PRO A 29 0.23 -24.62 5.61
N ASN A 30 1.06 -24.33 4.60
CA ASN A 30 1.72 -23.03 4.44
C ASN A 30 0.94 -22.03 3.58
N VAL A 31 -0.32 -22.30 3.25
CA VAL A 31 -1.14 -21.37 2.46
C VAL A 31 -1.33 -20.04 3.23
N PRO A 32 -1.16 -18.86 2.61
CA PRO A 32 -1.21 -17.58 3.30
C PRO A 32 -2.67 -17.17 3.56
N ARG A 33 -3.29 -17.84 4.54
CA ARG A 33 -4.72 -17.65 4.82
C ARG A 33 -5.01 -16.22 5.23
N GLY A 34 -6.04 -15.65 4.61
CA GLY A 34 -6.47 -14.27 4.86
C GLY A 34 -5.69 -13.22 4.09
N LEU A 35 -4.67 -13.58 3.29
CA LEU A 35 -3.91 -12.62 2.49
C LEU A 35 -4.81 -11.79 1.56
N THR A 36 -5.80 -12.42 0.92
CA THR A 36 -6.79 -11.74 0.08
C THR A 36 -7.51 -10.64 0.86
N LYS A 37 -7.94 -10.94 2.09
CA LYS A 37 -8.64 -9.98 2.96
C LYS A 37 -7.75 -8.77 3.26
N TYR A 38 -6.48 -8.99 3.61
CA TYR A 38 -5.58 -7.89 3.99
C TYR A 38 -5.16 -7.04 2.78
N LEU A 39 -4.94 -7.66 1.61
CA LEU A 39 -4.70 -6.91 0.37
C LEU A 39 -5.91 -6.09 -0.05
N THR A 40 -7.13 -6.62 0.11
CA THR A 40 -8.36 -5.86 -0.15
C THR A 40 -8.51 -4.68 0.79
N ALA A 41 -8.26 -4.87 2.10
CA ALA A 41 -8.30 -3.77 3.07
C ALA A 41 -7.30 -2.67 2.71
N LEU A 42 -6.05 -3.04 2.42
CA LEU A 42 -5.02 -2.09 2.00
C LEU A 42 -5.42 -1.33 0.73
N HIS A 43 -6.03 -2.02 -0.23
CA HIS A 43 -6.51 -1.39 -1.46
C HIS A 43 -7.64 -0.39 -1.22
N GLU A 44 -8.61 -0.71 -0.36
CA GLU A 44 -9.72 0.19 -0.03
C GLU A 44 -9.23 1.44 0.71
N GLU A 45 -8.38 1.26 1.72
CA GLU A 45 -7.79 2.35 2.49
C GLU A 45 -6.92 3.25 1.61
N LEU A 46 -5.97 2.67 0.87
CA LEU A 46 -5.06 3.42 0.00
C LEU A 46 -5.82 4.14 -1.12
N SER A 47 -6.87 3.53 -1.68
CA SER A 47 -7.70 4.20 -2.71
C SER A 47 -8.41 5.44 -2.17
N SER A 48 -8.99 5.34 -0.96
CA SER A 48 -9.64 6.46 -0.27
C SER A 48 -8.63 7.54 0.09
N HIS A 49 -7.48 7.15 0.63
CA HIS A 49 -6.35 8.00 0.96
C HIS A 49 -5.89 8.83 -0.25
N MET A 50 -5.43 8.16 -1.31
CA MET A 50 -4.93 8.81 -2.53
C MET A 50 -5.95 9.76 -3.16
N MET A 51 -7.26 9.44 -3.05
CA MET A 51 -8.32 10.31 -3.54
C MET A 51 -8.40 11.63 -2.75
N LYS A 52 -8.29 11.60 -1.42
CA LYS A 52 -8.25 12.81 -0.59
C LYS A 52 -7.06 13.67 -0.94
N GLU A 53 -5.91 13.04 -1.18
CA GLU A 53 -4.72 13.78 -1.56
C GLU A 53 -4.87 14.43 -2.94
N GLU A 54 -5.27 13.66 -3.96
CA GLU A 54 -5.43 14.12 -5.33
C GLU A 54 -6.48 15.21 -5.49
N GLN A 55 -7.60 15.10 -4.77
CA GLN A 55 -8.72 16.02 -4.93
C GLN A 55 -8.63 17.24 -4.02
N ILE A 56 -7.97 17.13 -2.86
CA ILE A 56 -7.97 18.17 -1.83
C ILE A 56 -6.55 18.63 -1.48
N LEU A 57 -5.72 17.75 -0.93
CA LEU A 57 -4.43 18.16 -0.35
C LEU A 57 -3.45 18.68 -1.41
N PHE A 58 -3.23 17.93 -2.49
CA PHE A 58 -2.29 18.33 -3.53
C PHE A 58 -2.71 19.60 -4.28
N PRO A 59 -3.99 19.81 -4.65
CA PRO A 59 -4.44 21.10 -5.17
C PRO A 59 -4.22 22.26 -4.19
N MET A 60 -4.49 22.06 -2.90
CA MET A 60 -4.26 23.07 -1.86
C MET A 60 -2.77 23.45 -1.77
N ILE A 61 -1.86 22.47 -1.74
CA ILE A 61 -0.41 22.72 -1.74
C ILE A 61 0.00 23.48 -3.00
N LYS A 62 -0.47 23.06 -4.19
CA LYS A 62 -0.17 23.73 -5.47
C LYS A 62 -0.63 25.20 -5.54
N GLN A 63 -1.66 25.57 -4.77
CA GLN A 63 -2.16 26.94 -4.66
C GLN A 63 -1.40 27.78 -3.63
N GLY A 64 -0.30 27.26 -3.06
CA GLY A 64 0.49 27.95 -2.04
C GLY A 64 -0.17 27.94 -0.66
N MET A 65 -1.17 27.10 -0.45
CA MET A 65 -1.90 27.00 0.82
C MET A 65 -1.30 25.95 1.77
N GLY A 66 -0.08 25.46 1.49
CA GLY A 66 0.57 24.40 2.28
C GLY A 66 0.69 24.72 3.78
N ARG A 67 0.95 25.98 4.14
CA ARG A 67 1.04 26.41 5.56
C ARG A 67 -0.28 26.26 6.33
N GLN A 68 -1.41 26.17 5.64
CA GLN A 68 -2.74 25.96 6.23
C GLN A 68 -3.13 24.47 6.29
N ALA A 69 -2.30 23.57 5.74
CA ALA A 69 -2.61 22.16 5.57
C ALA A 69 -2.22 21.27 6.77
N THR A 70 -1.87 21.83 7.93
CA THR A 70 -1.44 21.05 9.11
C THR A 70 -2.45 19.98 9.53
N GLY A 71 -3.75 20.30 9.53
CA GLY A 71 -4.80 19.34 9.85
C GLY A 71 -4.87 18.20 8.84
N PRO A 72 -5.08 18.48 7.54
CA PRO A 72 -5.06 17.46 6.49
C PRO A 72 -3.80 16.59 6.47
N ILE A 73 -2.61 17.19 6.59
CA ILE A 73 -1.33 16.45 6.59
C ILE A 73 -1.26 15.47 7.77
N SER A 74 -1.63 15.91 8.98
CA SER A 74 -1.64 15.02 10.15
C SER A 74 -2.58 13.83 9.99
N VAL A 75 -3.69 13.98 9.26
CA VAL A 75 -4.58 12.86 8.94
C VAL A 75 -3.94 11.92 7.92
N MET A 76 -3.26 12.44 6.89
CA MET A 76 -2.56 11.60 5.91
C MET A 76 -1.41 10.81 6.56
N GLU A 77 -0.64 11.44 7.46
CA GLU A 77 0.42 10.74 8.21
C GLU A 77 -0.14 9.63 9.11
N SER A 78 -1.28 9.86 9.77
CA SER A 78 -1.95 8.81 10.55
C SER A 78 -2.42 7.64 9.67
N GLU A 79 -2.91 7.92 8.47
CA GLU A 79 -3.32 6.89 7.51
C GLU A 79 -2.12 6.15 6.91
N HIS A 80 -0.96 6.80 6.81
CA HIS A 80 0.30 6.12 6.46
C HIS A 80 0.72 5.11 7.53
N ASP A 81 0.55 5.44 8.80
CA ASP A 81 0.82 4.51 9.91
C ASP A 81 -0.13 3.30 9.83
N GLU A 82 -1.42 3.51 9.60
CA GLU A 82 -2.42 2.44 9.41
C GLU A 82 -2.08 1.53 8.22
N ALA A 83 -1.66 2.09 7.09
CA ALA A 83 -1.18 1.33 5.94
C ALA A 83 0.06 0.50 6.27
N GLY A 84 0.97 1.03 7.11
CA GLY A 84 2.13 0.31 7.64
C GLY A 84 1.74 -0.91 8.48
N GLU A 85 0.72 -0.79 9.32
CA GLU A 85 0.20 -1.90 10.12
C GLU A 85 -0.35 -3.03 9.23
N LEU A 86 -1.08 -2.68 8.16
CA LEU A 86 -1.56 -3.67 7.19
C LEU A 86 -0.41 -4.37 6.45
N VAL A 87 0.64 -3.63 6.08
CA VAL A 87 1.85 -4.21 5.47
C VAL A 87 2.51 -5.21 6.42
N ASP A 88 2.60 -4.91 7.71
CA ASP A 88 3.17 -5.82 8.70
C ASP A 88 2.34 -7.10 8.86
N VAL A 89 1.01 -7.00 8.82
CA VAL A 89 0.11 -8.16 8.79
C VAL A 89 0.31 -8.98 7.52
N ILE A 90 0.42 -8.34 6.35
CA ILE A 90 0.69 -9.01 5.07
C ILE A 90 2.02 -9.76 5.12
N LYS A 91 3.09 -9.14 5.63
CA LYS A 91 4.39 -9.79 5.85
C LYS A 91 4.25 -10.98 6.80
N HIS A 92 3.52 -10.83 7.91
CA HIS A 92 3.32 -11.92 8.86
C HIS A 92 2.65 -13.15 8.23
N VAL A 93 1.51 -12.98 7.55
CA VAL A 93 0.76 -14.11 6.96
C VAL A 93 1.47 -14.74 5.76
N THR A 94 2.46 -14.05 5.20
CA THR A 94 3.30 -14.55 4.08
C THR A 94 4.67 -15.04 4.53
N GLN A 95 4.91 -15.20 5.85
CA GLN A 95 6.21 -15.57 6.40
C GLN A 95 7.33 -14.64 5.91
N ASN A 96 7.12 -13.33 6.08
CA ASN A 96 7.95 -12.26 5.55
C ASN A 96 8.15 -12.38 4.03
N VAL A 97 7.04 -12.57 3.31
CA VAL A 97 7.01 -12.70 1.84
C VAL A 97 7.96 -13.78 1.31
N THR A 98 8.12 -14.88 2.08
CA THR A 98 9.02 -16.00 1.75
C THR A 98 8.21 -17.19 1.25
N PRO A 99 8.26 -17.54 -0.05
CA PRO A 99 7.42 -18.59 -0.59
C PRO A 99 7.89 -19.96 -0.07
N PRO A 100 6.96 -20.86 0.34
CA PRO A 100 7.34 -22.19 0.78
C PRO A 100 7.81 -23.07 -0.40
N PRO A 101 8.51 -24.20 -0.15
CA PRO A 101 9.06 -25.06 -1.20
C PRO A 101 8.02 -25.52 -2.23
N GLU A 102 6.78 -25.75 -1.80
CA GLU A 102 5.66 -26.21 -2.62
C GLU A 102 4.91 -25.09 -3.36
N ALA A 103 5.40 -23.86 -3.31
CA ALA A 103 4.80 -22.72 -4.01
C ALA A 103 4.90 -22.90 -5.54
N CYS A 104 3.75 -22.78 -6.21
CA CYS A 104 3.70 -22.77 -7.67
C CYS A 104 4.19 -21.43 -8.25
N THR A 105 4.28 -21.34 -9.58
CA THR A 105 4.73 -20.12 -10.26
C THR A 105 3.86 -18.91 -9.96
N THR A 106 2.53 -19.05 -9.92
CA THR A 106 1.61 -17.95 -9.54
C THR A 106 1.86 -17.45 -8.13
N TRP A 107 2.10 -18.36 -7.17
CA TRP A 107 2.36 -17.98 -5.78
C TRP A 107 3.70 -17.22 -5.67
N LYS A 108 4.75 -17.70 -6.32
CA LYS A 108 6.05 -17.01 -6.34
C LYS A 108 5.96 -15.64 -7.00
N ALA A 109 5.25 -15.54 -8.13
CA ALA A 109 5.04 -14.26 -8.82
C ALA A 109 4.26 -13.26 -7.94
N MET A 110 3.23 -13.73 -7.24
CA MET A 110 2.48 -12.92 -6.28
C MET A 110 3.36 -12.39 -5.15
N TYR A 111 4.24 -13.21 -4.59
CA TYR A 111 5.16 -12.76 -3.54
C TYR A 111 6.18 -11.74 -4.04
N ASN A 112 6.67 -11.89 -5.28
CA ASN A 112 7.50 -10.86 -5.91
C ASN A 112 6.73 -9.55 -6.07
N GLY A 113 5.49 -9.60 -6.54
CA GLY A 113 4.64 -8.42 -6.68
C GLY A 113 4.28 -7.77 -5.34
N ILE A 114 4.11 -8.55 -4.26
CA ILE A 114 3.93 -8.02 -2.90
C ILE A 114 5.17 -7.25 -2.46
N ASN A 115 6.37 -7.79 -2.67
CA ASN A 115 7.61 -7.07 -2.34
C ASN A 115 7.75 -5.78 -3.14
N GLU A 116 7.48 -5.82 -4.45
CA GLU A 116 7.50 -4.62 -5.29
C GLU A 116 6.50 -3.55 -4.82
N MET A 117 5.27 -3.96 -4.49
CA MET A 117 4.24 -3.05 -3.97
C MET A 117 4.66 -2.43 -2.62
N ILE A 118 5.27 -3.22 -1.73
CA ILE A 118 5.77 -2.73 -0.44
C ILE A 118 6.92 -1.73 -0.65
N ASP A 119 7.87 -2.04 -1.54
CA ASP A 119 8.99 -1.15 -1.84
C ASP A 119 8.49 0.19 -2.42
N ASP A 120 7.57 0.14 -3.39
CA ASP A 120 6.94 1.33 -3.97
C ASP A 120 6.17 2.14 -2.91
N LEU A 121 5.41 1.48 -2.03
CA LEU A 121 4.61 2.15 -0.99
C LEU A 121 5.50 2.83 0.05
N MET A 122 6.60 2.18 0.45
CA MET A 122 7.57 2.79 1.37
C MET A 122 8.28 3.99 0.74
N GLU A 123 8.63 3.93 -0.55
CA GLU A 123 9.23 5.06 -1.26
C GLU A 123 8.23 6.21 -1.43
N HIS A 124 6.97 5.90 -1.75
CA HIS A 124 5.85 6.85 -1.82
C HIS A 124 5.68 7.59 -0.49
N ILE A 125 5.40 6.88 0.59
CA ILE A 125 5.18 7.47 1.92
C ILE A 125 6.39 8.27 2.37
N SER A 126 7.61 7.77 2.11
CA SER A 126 8.83 8.51 2.45
C SER A 126 8.95 9.82 1.68
N LEU A 127 8.62 9.86 0.39
CA LEU A 127 8.64 11.09 -0.39
C LEU A 127 7.65 12.11 0.17
N GLU A 128 6.48 11.65 0.60
CA GLU A 128 5.46 12.53 1.17
C GLU A 128 5.83 13.05 2.55
N ASN A 129 6.04 12.13 3.51
CA ASN A 129 6.33 12.47 4.89
C ASN A 129 7.65 13.23 5.06
N ASN A 130 8.68 12.88 4.29
CA ASN A 130 10.03 13.43 4.50
C ASN A 130 10.36 14.59 3.57
N VAL A 131 9.60 14.80 2.50
CA VAL A 131 9.89 15.86 1.52
C VAL A 131 8.69 16.75 1.25
N LEU A 132 7.58 16.20 0.76
CA LEU A 132 6.44 17.02 0.32
C LEU A 132 5.79 17.77 1.49
N PHE A 133 5.39 17.05 2.54
CA PHE A 133 4.65 17.63 3.65
C PHE A 133 5.47 18.64 4.45
N PRO A 134 6.75 18.39 4.82
CA PRO A 134 7.56 19.37 5.53
C PRO A 134 7.75 20.67 4.74
N ARG A 135 8.00 20.56 3.42
CA ARG A 135 8.19 21.73 2.54
C ARG A 135 6.89 22.53 2.38
N ALA A 136 5.76 21.84 2.19
CA ALA A 136 4.45 22.49 2.12
C ALA A 136 4.13 23.27 3.41
N LEU A 137 4.41 22.69 4.58
CA LEU A 137 4.21 23.35 5.87
C LEU A 137 5.18 24.54 6.09
N ALA A 138 6.37 24.48 5.50
CA ALA A 138 7.33 25.59 5.49
C ALA A 138 6.91 26.72 4.53
N GLY A 139 5.95 26.48 3.63
CA GLY A 139 5.43 27.45 2.67
C GLY A 139 6.19 27.51 1.35
N GLU A 140 6.87 26.43 0.99
CA GLU A 140 7.39 26.18 -0.36
C GLU A 140 6.29 25.66 -1.30
#